data_AF-A0A1F5TMU8-F1
#
_entry.id   AF-A0A1F5TMU8-F1
#
_cell.length_a   1.000
_cell.length_b   1.000
_cell.length_c   1.000
_cell.angle_alpha   90.00
_cell.angle_beta   90.00
_cell.angle_gamma   90.00
#
_symmetry.space_group_name_H-M   'P 1'
#
loop_
_entity.id
_entity.type
_entity.pdbx_description
1 polymer ?
#
loop_
_entity_poly.entity_id
_entity_poly.type
_entity_poly.pdbx_seq_one_letter_code
_entity_poly.pdbx_strand_id
1 'polypeptide(L)' 'MNKTIVVSVTATKTHPKYHKSFVTSRRYKVHDEKNQFKEGDAVTFVQCRPLSKDKRWRVLYEVKK' A
#
# COMPACT_ATOMS: atom_id res chain seq x y z
N MET A 1 -5.32 -14.71 6.02
CA MET A 1 -5.27 -14.19 4.63
C MET A 1 -4.10 -14.83 3.93
N ASN A 2 -4.31 -15.63 2.89
CA ASN A 2 -3.20 -16.24 2.16
C ASN A 2 -2.75 -15.31 1.03
N LYS A 3 -1.44 -15.19 0.78
CA LYS A 3 -0.87 -14.39 -0.33
C LYS A 3 -1.28 -12.92 -0.36
N THR A 4 -1.47 -12.32 0.82
CA THR A 4 -2.00 -10.95 0.94
C THR A 4 -1.37 -10.24 2.11
N ILE A 5 -0.83 -9.04 1.86
CA ILE A 5 -0.32 -8.15 2.89
C ILE A 5 -1.23 -6.91 2.99
N VAL A 6 -1.29 -6.31 4.18
CA VAL A 6 -2.00 -5.05 4.40
C VAL A 6 -0.98 -3.95 4.61
N VAL A 7 -0.95 -2.99 3.69
CA VAL A 7 0.02 -1.89 3.69
C VAL A 7 -0.67 -0.61 4.10
N SER A 8 -0.09 0.14 5.03
CA SER A 8 -0.54 1.49 5.38
C SER A 8 0.32 2.50 4.63
N VAL A 9 -0.31 3.34 3.81
CA VAL A 9 0.37 4.46 3.14
C VAL A 9 -0.01 5.75 3.84
N THR A 10 1.00 6.48 4.27
CA THR A 10 0.86 7.84 4.80
C THR A 10 1.06 8.84 3.66
N ALA A 11 0.18 9.83 3.58
CA ALA A 11 0.28 10.93 2.64
C ALA A 11 -0.06 12.24 3.36
N THR A 12 0.74 13.27 3.13
CA THR A 12 0.46 14.62 3.62
C THR A 12 -0.48 15.31 2.66
N LYS A 13 -1.60 15.80 3.17
CA LYS A 13 -2.57 16.59 2.41
C LYS A 13 -2.73 17.96 3.06
N THR A 14 -3.04 18.94 2.24
CA THR A 14 -3.28 20.31 2.70
C THR A 14 -4.77 20.57 2.74
N HIS A 15 -5.29 21.09 3.86
CA HIS A 15 -6.70 21.44 3.95
C HIS A 15 -7.03 22.58 3.00
N PRO A 16 -8.05 22.47 2.11
CA PRO A 16 -8.26 23.43 1.03
C PRO A 16 -8.59 24.84 1.53
N LYS A 17 -9.32 24.97 2.64
CA LYS A 17 -9.68 26.28 3.22
C LYS A 17 -8.58 26.88 4.09
N TYR A 18 -7.90 26.04 4.87
CA TYR A 18 -7.06 26.49 5.99
C TYR A 18 -5.57 26.39 5.66
N HIS A 19 -5.22 25.74 4.55
CA HIS A 19 -3.85 25.50 4.12
C HIS A 19 -2.96 24.78 5.16
N LYS A 20 -3.58 24.22 6.21
CA LYS A 20 -2.91 23.39 7.21
C LYS A 20 -2.59 22.02 6.61
N SER A 21 -1.33 21.64 6.66
CA SER A 21 -0.88 20.30 6.30
C SER A 21 -1.28 19.29 7.39
N PHE A 22 -1.88 18.18 6.98
CA PHE A 22 -2.26 17.08 7.86
C PHE A 22 -1.87 15.74 7.22
N VAL A 23 -1.55 14.76 8.07
CA VAL A 23 -1.18 13.42 7.63
C VAL A 23 -2.44 12.55 7.53
N THR A 24 -2.66 11.93 6.38
CA THR A 24 -3.72 10.94 6.18
C THR A 24 -3.09 9.58 5.98
N SER A 25 -3.63 8.56 6.63
CA SER A 25 -3.27 7.16 6.39
C SER A 25 -4.36 6.43 5.61
N ARG A 26 -3.97 5.54 4.70
CA ARG A 26 -4.88 4.66 3.96
C ARG A 26 -4.32 3.25 3.95
N ARG A 27 -5.18 2.25 4.18
CA ARG A 27 -4.81 0.84 4.17
C ARG A 27 -5.17 0.21 2.83
N TYR A 28 -4.23 -0.56 2.26
CA TYR A 28 -4.40 -1.28 1.01
C TYR A 28 -4.16 -2.77 1.20
N LYS A 29 -5.02 -3.61 0.61
CA LYS A 29 -4.80 -5.06 0.52
C LYS A 29 -4.01 -5.34 -0.76
N VAL A 30 -2.77 -5.76 -0.60
CA VAL A 30 -1.83 -6.01 -1.69
C VAL A 30 -1.60 -7.49 -1.84
N HIS A 31 -1.57 -7.98 -3.08
CA HIS A 31 -1.29 -9.37 -3.40
C HIS A 31 0.22 -9.63 -3.44
N ASP A 32 0.65 -10.62 -2.68
CA ASP A 32 2.02 -11.15 -2.67
C ASP A 32 1.94 -12.66 -2.88
N GLU A 33 2.47 -13.17 -3.99
CA GLU A 33 2.41 -14.61 -4.30
C GLU A 33 3.39 -15.43 -3.47
N LYS A 34 4.51 -14.83 -3.08
CA LYS A 34 5.65 -15.50 -2.45
C LYS A 34 5.67 -15.34 -0.92
N ASN A 35 4.78 -14.52 -0.34
CA ASN A 35 4.72 -14.19 1.09
C ASN A 35 6.12 -13.82 1.65
N GLN A 36 6.87 -13.03 0.90
CA GLN A 36 8.27 -12.74 1.23
C GLN A 36 8.39 -11.61 2.27
N PHE A 37 7.39 -10.74 2.35
CA PHE A 37 7.42 -9.56 3.20
C PHE A 37 6.80 -9.82 4.57
N LYS A 38 7.44 -9.29 5.60
CA LYS A 38 6.98 -9.36 6.99
C LYS A 38 6.48 -8.00 7.46
N GLU A 39 5.88 -8.00 8.65
CA GLU A 39 5.46 -6.78 9.31
C GLU A 39 6.69 -5.90 9.63
N GLY A 40 6.65 -4.63 9.22
CA GLY A 40 7.75 -3.69 9.39
C GLY A 40 8.57 -3.42 8.13
N ASP A 41 8.43 -4.24 7.08
CA ASP A 41 9.14 -4.03 5.82
C ASP A 41 8.53 -2.89 5.00
N ALA A 42 9.40 -2.07 4.41
CA ALA A 42 8.99 -1.08 3.41
C ALA A 42 8.77 -1.78 2.06
N VAL A 43 7.56 -1.63 1.51
CA VAL A 43 7.18 -2.30 0.26
C VAL A 43 6.74 -1.30 -0.80
N THR A 44 7.16 -1.55 -2.03
CA THR A 44 6.65 -0.83 -3.21
C THR A 44 5.61 -1.72 -3.91
N PHE A 45 4.49 -1.13 -4.32
CA PHE A 45 3.41 -1.88 -4.96
C PHE A 45 2.78 -1.07 -6.09
N VAL A 46 2.19 -1.76 -7.05
CA VAL A 46 1.55 -1.16 -8.24
C VAL A 46 0.11 -1.60 -8.37
N GLN A 47 -0.68 -0.77 -9.04
CA GLN A 47 -2.06 -1.08 -9.35
C GLN A 47 -2.12 -2.23 -10.35
N CYS A 48 -3.07 -3.14 -10.17
CA CYS A 48 -3.31 -4.25 -11.10
C CYS A 48 -4.80 -4.48 -11.33
N ARG A 49 -5.13 -5.43 -12.23
CA ARG A 49 -6.51 -5.89 -12.40
C ARG A 49 -7.08 -6.36 -11.05
N PRO A 50 -8.39 -6.20 -10.79
CA PRO A 50 -8.98 -6.69 -9.56
C PRO A 50 -8.75 -8.20 -9.41
N LEU A 51 -8.08 -8.59 -8.33
CA LEU A 51 -7.84 -10.00 -7.97
C LEU A 51 -8.93 -10.53 -7.03
N SER A 52 -9.62 -9.62 -6.35
CA SER A 52 -10.74 -9.88 -5.46
C SER A 52 -11.54 -8.58 -5.29
N LYS A 53 -12.58 -8.59 -4.44
CA LYS A 53 -13.42 -7.42 -4.14
C LYS A 53 -12.59 -6.18 -3.75
N ASP A 54 -11.60 -6.39 -2.88
CA ASP A 54 -10.78 -5.31 -2.30
C ASP A 54 -9.32 -5.31 -2.77
N LYS A 55 -8.88 -6.37 -3.47
CA LYS A 55 -7.47 -6.54 -3.88
C LYS A 55 -7.27 -6.01 -5.29
N ARG A 56 -6.65 -4.84 -5.40
CA ARG A 56 -6.36 -4.14 -6.67
C ARG A 56 -4.89 -3.76 -6.84
N TRP A 57 -4.04 -4.34 -6.01
CA TRP A 57 -2.62 -3.97 -5.90
C TRP A 57 -1.77 -5.23 -5.86
N ARG A 58 -0.60 -5.20 -6.50
CA ARG A 58 0.43 -6.26 -6.43
C ARG A 58 1.76 -5.69 -5.95
N VAL A 59 2.55 -6.49 -5.25
CA VAL A 59 3.89 -6.08 -4.82
C VAL A 59 4.86 -6.04 -6.01
N LEU A 60 5.76 -5.05 -6.00
CA LEU A 60 6.98 -5.04 -6.81
C LEU A 60 8.13 -5.55 -5.94
N TYR A 61 8.84 -6.57 -6.41
CA TYR A 61 9.99 -7.15 -5.69
C TYR A 61 11.29 -6.37 -5.90
N GLU A 62 11.27 -5.35 -6.75
CA GLU A 62 12.42 -4.49 -6.99
C GLU A 62 12.43 -3.35 -5.97
N VAL A 63 13.27 -3.48 -4.95
CA VAL A 63 13.57 -2.37 -4.03
C VAL A 63 14.80 -1.66 -4.59
N LYS A 64 14.67 -0.39 -4.95
CA LYS A 64 15.83 0.44 -5.34
C LYS A 64 16.78 0.57 -4.15
N LYS A 65 18.06 0.30 -4.43
CA LYS A 65 19.22 0.40 -3.55
C LYS A 65 19.45 1.85 -3.08
#